data_AF-A0A2M8P9T3-F1
#
_entry.id   AF-A0A2M8P9T3-F1
#
_cell.length_a   1.000
_cell.length_b   1.000
_cell.length_c   1.000
_cell.angle_alpha   90.00
_cell.angle_beta   90.00
_cell.angle_gamma   90.00
#
_symmetry.space_group_name_H-M   'P 1'
#
loop_
_entity.id
_entity.type
_entity.pdbx_description
1 polymer ?
#
loop_
_entity_poly.entity_id
_entity_poly.type
_entity_poly.pdbx_seq_one_letter_code
_entity_poly.pdbx_strand_id
1 'polypeptide(L)'
;MTLRMRRRLIMLIALAVTLCAAHGAPLSHAQSNKPFSLPFNTPPSPSTWLLSQQFGNTIGAFNYGRYWYAAGQNLHFGLDFWAPCGTPVVAIADGIVDQIDNLSFGLEPHNLTIFHRDLGYTSVYGHLNTKPSLLRGQPVRRGDVVGTVGDP
;
A
#
# COMPACT_ATOMS: atom_id res chain seq x y z
N MET A 1 38.19 -44.01 5.77
CA MET A 1 37.89 -42.57 5.98
C MET A 1 38.07 -42.26 7.46
N THR A 2 39.03 -41.41 7.83
CA THR A 2 39.48 -41.24 9.23
C THR A 2 38.47 -40.46 10.07
N LEU A 3 38.41 -40.76 11.38
CA LEU A 3 37.47 -40.16 12.35
C LEU A 3 37.52 -38.61 12.37
N ARG A 4 38.66 -38.04 11.96
CA ARG A 4 38.91 -36.60 11.82
C ARG A 4 38.18 -35.96 10.63
N MET A 5 37.96 -36.69 9.53
CA MET A 5 37.14 -36.22 8.39
C MET A 5 35.65 -36.22 8.73
N ARG A 6 35.16 -37.23 9.47
CA ARG A 6 33.74 -37.29 9.89
C ARG A 6 33.35 -36.12 10.80
N ARG A 7 34.22 -35.73 11.74
CA ARG A 7 33.96 -34.57 12.63
C ARG A 7 33.92 -33.24 11.87
N ARG A 8 34.79 -33.05 10.86
CA ARG A 8 34.78 -31.85 10.01
C ARG A 8 33.54 -31.77 9.13
N LEU A 9 33.09 -32.91 8.58
CA LEU A 9 31.89 -32.98 7.77
C LEU A 9 30.62 -32.69 8.60
N ILE A 10 30.54 -33.21 9.83
CA ILE A 10 29.41 -32.96 10.75
C ILE A 10 29.37 -31.48 11.17
N MET A 11 30.51 -30.83 11.44
CA MET A 11 30.55 -29.39 11.74
C MET A 11 30.14 -28.52 10.54
N LEU A 12 30.55 -28.88 9.32
CA LEU A 12 30.16 -28.15 8.10
C LEU A 12 28.66 -28.27 7.81
N ILE A 13 28.06 -29.43 8.06
CA ILE A 13 26.61 -29.64 7.92
C ILE A 13 25.86 -28.83 9.00
N ALA A 14 26.33 -28.81 10.25
CA ALA A 14 25.72 -28.03 11.32
C ALA A 14 25.77 -26.51 11.08
N LEU A 15 26.86 -26.01 10.46
CA LEU A 15 27.00 -24.61 10.08
C LEU A 15 26.11 -24.24 8.87
N ALA A 16 25.91 -25.15 7.92
CA ALA A 16 25.00 -24.94 6.79
C ALA A 16 23.52 -24.92 7.23
N VAL A 17 23.14 -25.77 8.18
CA VAL A 17 21.77 -25.82 8.72
C VAL A 17 21.43 -24.56 9.52
N THR A 18 22.40 -23.97 10.22
CA THR A 18 22.20 -22.71 10.97
C THR A 18 22.14 -21.48 10.06
N LEU A 19 22.82 -21.47 8.92
CA LEU A 19 22.76 -20.36 7.95
C LEU A 19 21.45 -20.32 7.13
N CYS A 20 20.79 -21.46 6.94
CA CYS A 20 19.48 -21.52 6.29
C CYS A 20 18.34 -20.97 7.18
N ALA A 21 18.49 -20.94 8.50
CA ALA A 21 17.47 -20.46 9.43
C ALA A 21 17.41 -18.92 9.57
N ALA A 22 18.36 -18.18 9.00
CA ALA A 22 18.43 -16.72 9.08
C ALA A 22 17.63 -15.98 7.99
N HIS A 23 17.04 -16.71 7.04
CA HIS A 23 16.09 -16.12 6.10
C HIS A 23 14.72 -16.13 6.76
N GLY A 24 14.40 -15.05 7.47
CA GLY A 24 13.06 -14.81 8.01
C GLY A 24 12.03 -15.14 6.95
N ALA A 25 11.24 -16.18 7.20
CA ALA A 25 10.14 -16.54 6.32
C ALA A 25 9.27 -15.29 6.14
N PRO A 26 8.84 -14.95 4.90
CA PRO A 26 7.86 -13.90 4.74
C PRO A 26 6.67 -14.25 5.62
N LEU A 27 6.24 -13.31 6.46
CA LEU A 27 5.03 -13.46 7.27
C LEU A 27 3.88 -13.78 6.32
N SER A 28 3.53 -15.06 6.21
CA SER A 28 2.36 -15.53 5.51
C SER A 28 1.16 -15.02 6.30
N HIS A 29 0.72 -13.81 5.97
CA HIS A 29 -0.53 -13.29 6.46
C HIS A 29 -1.60 -14.19 5.89
N ALA A 30 -2.22 -15.01 6.74
CA ALA A 30 -3.40 -15.79 6.40
C ALA A 30 -4.34 -14.89 5.59
N GLN A 31 -4.64 -15.31 4.37
CA GLN A 31 -5.41 -14.53 3.41
C GLN A 31 -6.78 -14.26 4.06
N SER A 32 -6.95 -13.05 4.55
CA SER A 32 -8.19 -12.62 5.18
C SER A 32 -9.31 -12.76 4.14
N ASN A 33 -10.44 -13.35 4.52
CA ASN A 33 -11.67 -13.39 3.68
C ASN A 33 -12.24 -11.99 3.38
N LYS A 34 -11.56 -10.91 3.81
CA LYS A 34 -11.93 -9.53 3.53
C LYS A 34 -11.54 -9.19 2.09
N PRO A 35 -12.43 -8.56 1.30
CA PRO A 35 -12.17 -8.24 -0.09
C PRO A 35 -11.04 -7.21 -0.28
N PHE A 36 -10.73 -6.41 0.74
CA PHE A 36 -9.71 -5.35 0.71
C PHE A 36 -8.71 -5.47 1.87
N SER A 37 -7.42 -5.24 1.60
CA SER A 37 -6.44 -4.84 2.63
C SER A 37 -6.51 -3.35 2.93
N LEU A 38 -5.76 -2.94 3.94
CA LEU A 38 -5.33 -1.55 4.12
C LEU A 38 -4.30 -1.18 3.03
N PRO A 39 -4.13 0.11 2.72
CA PRO A 39 -3.23 0.57 1.66
C PRO A 39 -1.74 0.60 2.08
N PHE A 40 -1.38 -0.05 3.18
CA PHE A 40 -0.01 -0.12 3.71
C PHE A 40 0.34 -1.55 4.13
N ASN A 41 1.61 -1.93 3.97
CA ASN A 41 2.14 -3.24 4.38
C ASN A 41 2.64 -3.28 5.82
N THR A 42 2.62 -2.15 6.54
CA THR A 42 2.98 -2.07 7.96
C THR A 42 1.74 -1.89 8.82
N PRO A 43 1.71 -2.38 10.08
CA PRO A 43 0.64 -2.04 11.02
C PRO A 43 0.60 -0.53 11.35
N PRO A 44 -0.55 0.02 11.75
CA PRO A 44 -0.64 1.40 12.21
C PRO A 44 0.06 1.60 13.55
N SER A 45 0.77 2.71 13.69
CA SER A 45 1.53 3.10 14.88
C SER A 45 1.91 4.58 14.79
N PRO A 46 2.36 5.20 15.91
CA PRO A 46 2.83 6.58 15.88
C PRO A 46 4.00 6.85 14.90
N SER A 47 4.74 5.82 14.49
CA SER A 47 5.87 5.95 13.56
C SER A 47 5.60 5.40 12.15
N THR A 48 4.37 4.95 11.87
CA THR A 48 4.01 4.41 10.55
C THR A 48 2.88 5.21 9.95
N TRP A 49 1.63 4.82 10.21
CA TRP A 49 0.48 5.52 9.70
C TRP A 49 -0.70 5.49 10.66
N LEU A 50 -1.54 6.51 10.55
CA LEU A 50 -2.77 6.69 11.32
C LEU A 50 -3.91 7.09 10.38
N LEU A 51 -5.12 6.62 10.66
CA LEU A 51 -6.33 7.15 10.02
C LEU A 51 -6.64 8.52 10.63
N SER A 52 -6.63 9.58 9.84
CA SER A 52 -6.85 10.96 10.31
C SER A 52 -8.26 11.46 10.01
N GLN A 53 -8.82 11.15 8.84
CA GLN A 53 -10.19 11.57 8.48
C GLN A 53 -10.97 10.45 7.79
N GLN A 54 -12.25 10.36 8.15
CA GLN A 54 -13.22 9.44 7.56
C GLN A 54 -13.99 10.14 6.43
N PHE A 55 -14.88 9.39 5.77
CA PHE A 55 -15.75 9.89 4.71
C PHE A 55 -16.85 10.85 5.22
N GLY A 56 -17.44 11.60 4.30
CA GLY A 56 -18.65 12.40 4.49
C GLY A 56 -18.40 13.87 4.83
N ASN A 57 -19.42 14.48 5.46
CA ASN A 57 -19.38 15.88 5.91
C ASN A 57 -18.68 15.99 7.26
N THR A 58 -17.35 15.96 7.25
CA THR A 58 -16.52 16.16 8.45
C THR A 58 -16.57 17.62 8.92
N ILE A 59 -16.12 17.91 10.16
CA ILE A 59 -15.95 19.30 10.64
C ILE A 59 -15.02 20.09 9.69
N GLY A 60 -13.98 19.43 9.16
CA GLY A 60 -13.11 20.00 8.14
C GLY A 60 -13.88 20.35 6.86
N ALA A 61 -14.71 19.43 6.36
CA ALA A 61 -15.55 19.68 5.18
C ALA A 61 -16.57 20.79 5.39
N PHE A 62 -17.19 20.88 6.58
CA PHE A 62 -18.09 21.98 6.90
C PHE A 62 -17.39 23.35 6.90
N ASN A 63 -16.21 23.43 7.53
CA ASN A 63 -15.48 24.69 7.66
C ASN A 63 -14.74 25.11 6.37
N TYR A 64 -14.21 24.13 5.62
CA TYR A 64 -13.25 24.35 4.54
C TYR A 64 -13.63 23.67 3.21
N GLY A 65 -14.80 23.04 3.11
CA GLY A 65 -15.16 22.21 1.95
C GLY A 65 -15.13 22.96 0.62
N ARG A 66 -15.47 24.25 0.59
CA ARG A 66 -15.36 25.11 -0.61
C ARG A 66 -13.93 25.29 -1.12
N TYR A 67 -12.93 25.06 -0.27
CA TYR A 67 -11.51 25.23 -0.59
C TYR A 67 -10.83 23.89 -0.83
N TRP A 68 -11.00 22.92 0.08
CA TRP A 68 -10.28 21.64 0.02
C TRP A 68 -11.01 20.57 -0.80
N TYR A 69 -12.34 20.65 -0.85
CA TYR A 69 -13.18 19.58 -1.41
C TYR A 69 -14.10 20.10 -2.52
N ALA A 70 -13.68 21.14 -3.24
CA ALA A 70 -14.49 21.74 -4.31
C ALA A 70 -14.82 20.74 -5.42
N ALA A 71 -13.86 19.90 -5.82
CA ALA A 71 -14.06 18.80 -6.76
C ALA A 71 -15.08 17.76 -6.22
N GLY A 72 -15.17 17.66 -4.89
CA GLY A 72 -16.07 16.78 -4.18
C GLY A 72 -17.39 17.41 -3.75
N GLN A 73 -17.87 18.48 -4.40
CA GLN A 73 -19.10 19.18 -3.99
C GLN A 73 -19.09 19.62 -2.50
N ASN A 74 -17.92 20.03 -2.02
CA ASN A 74 -17.64 20.43 -0.64
C ASN A 74 -17.69 19.27 0.38
N LEU A 75 -17.68 18.01 -0.06
CA LEU A 75 -17.66 16.83 0.79
C LEU A 75 -16.37 16.01 0.60
N HIS A 76 -15.93 15.38 1.67
CA HIS A 76 -14.80 14.46 1.62
C HIS A 76 -15.29 13.04 1.33
N PHE A 77 -14.90 12.45 0.21
CA PHE A 77 -15.34 11.10 -0.19
C PHE A 77 -14.28 10.01 0.03
N GLY A 78 -13.13 10.39 0.59
CA GLY A 78 -11.99 9.51 0.84
C GLY A 78 -11.83 9.14 2.31
N LEU A 79 -10.80 8.34 2.55
CA LEU A 79 -10.21 8.12 3.86
C LEU A 79 -8.80 8.71 3.83
N ASP A 80 -8.50 9.59 4.77
CA ASP A 80 -7.17 10.18 4.86
C ASP A 80 -6.31 9.37 5.83
N PHE A 81 -5.15 8.95 5.34
CA PHE A 81 -4.15 8.27 6.12
C PHE A 81 -2.91 9.17 6.24
N TRP A 82 -2.55 9.52 7.46
CA TRP A 82 -1.28 10.19 7.73
C TRP A 82 -0.16 9.17 7.77
N ALA A 83 0.88 9.39 7.00
CA ALA A 83 2.13 8.63 7.02
C ALA A 83 3.29 9.53 6.57
N PRO A 84 4.55 9.22 6.89
CA PRO A 84 5.68 9.95 6.36
C PRO A 84 5.68 9.99 4.82
N CYS A 85 6.04 11.14 4.24
CA CYS A 85 6.26 11.25 2.80
C CYS A 85 7.27 10.19 2.32
N GLY A 86 7.00 9.59 1.16
CA GLY A 86 7.76 8.46 0.61
C GLY A 86 7.34 7.09 1.15
N THR A 87 6.41 7.00 2.11
CA THR A 87 5.89 5.71 2.59
C THR A 87 5.25 4.94 1.43
N PRO A 88 5.62 3.66 1.20
CA PRO A 88 5.01 2.85 0.14
C PRO A 88 3.51 2.64 0.35
N VAL A 89 2.73 2.91 -0.70
CA VAL A 89 1.29 2.66 -0.78
C VAL A 89 1.06 1.44 -1.64
N VAL A 90 0.19 0.52 -1.20
CA VAL A 90 -0.06 -0.75 -1.87
C VAL A 90 -1.49 -0.89 -2.38
N ALA A 91 -1.65 -1.69 -3.43
CA ALA A 91 -2.96 -2.06 -3.95
C ALA A 91 -3.76 -2.83 -2.88
N ILE A 92 -4.98 -2.37 -2.60
CA ILE A 92 -5.85 -2.98 -1.57
C ILE A 92 -6.48 -4.31 -2.02
N ALA A 93 -6.51 -4.58 -3.32
CA ALA A 93 -7.02 -5.80 -3.93
C ALA A 93 -6.41 -5.99 -5.33
N ASP A 94 -6.54 -7.19 -5.89
CA ASP A 94 -6.17 -7.46 -7.29
C ASP A 94 -6.99 -6.59 -8.23
N GLY A 95 -6.38 -6.12 -9.32
CA GLY A 95 -7.06 -5.22 -10.24
C GLY A 95 -6.24 -4.84 -11.46
N ILE A 96 -6.75 -3.85 -12.19
CA ILE A 96 -6.14 -3.31 -13.39
C ILE A 96 -6.06 -1.79 -13.25
N VAL A 97 -4.90 -1.21 -13.54
CA VAL A 97 -4.70 0.24 -13.56
C VAL A 97 -5.64 0.86 -14.59
N ASP A 98 -6.52 1.77 -14.15
CA ASP A 98 -7.52 2.41 -15.00
C ASP A 98 -7.05 3.81 -15.44
N GLN A 99 -6.61 4.65 -14.50
CA GLN A 99 -6.18 6.02 -14.78
C GLN A 99 -4.99 6.42 -13.92
N ILE A 100 -4.18 7.33 -14.45
CA ILE A 100 -3.00 7.90 -13.80
C ILE A 100 -3.07 9.41 -14.01
N ASP A 101 -2.86 10.18 -12.94
CA ASP A 101 -2.95 11.65 -12.90
C ASP A 101 -4.26 12.20 -13.48
N ASN A 102 -5.41 11.67 -13.05
CA ASN A 102 -6.69 12.27 -13.42
C ASN A 102 -6.92 13.56 -12.61
N LEU A 103 -7.06 14.69 -13.30
CA LEU A 103 -7.29 16.01 -12.71
C LEU A 103 -8.72 16.25 -12.22
N SER A 104 -9.65 15.34 -12.49
CA SER A 104 -11.08 15.52 -12.20
C SER A 104 -11.43 15.31 -10.72
N PHE A 105 -10.50 14.78 -9.91
CA PHE A 105 -10.76 14.37 -8.53
C PHE A 105 -10.26 15.36 -7.46
N GLY A 106 -9.47 16.37 -7.83
CA GLY A 106 -8.83 17.27 -6.85
C GLY A 106 -7.80 16.54 -5.97
N LEU A 107 -7.06 15.59 -6.55
CA LEU A 107 -6.11 14.71 -5.87
C LEU A 107 -4.67 14.91 -6.37
N GLU A 108 -4.31 16.15 -6.65
CA GLU A 108 -2.97 16.57 -7.09
C GLU A 108 -1.88 16.31 -6.01
N PRO A 109 -0.58 16.25 -6.40
CA PRO A 109 -0.06 16.34 -7.76
C PRO A 109 -0.25 15.05 -8.57
N HIS A 110 -0.36 13.90 -7.90
CA HIS A 110 -0.40 12.60 -8.55
C HIS A 110 -1.46 11.70 -7.94
N ASN A 111 -2.15 10.95 -8.80
CA ASN A 111 -3.14 9.97 -8.39
C ASN A 111 -3.17 8.75 -9.30
N LEU A 112 -3.78 7.69 -8.79
CA LEU A 112 -3.92 6.41 -9.45
C LEU A 112 -5.33 5.87 -9.20
N THR A 113 -5.98 5.35 -10.24
CA THR A 113 -7.20 4.53 -10.08
C THR A 113 -6.95 3.09 -10.49
N ILE A 114 -7.50 2.15 -9.72
CA ILE A 114 -7.39 0.72 -9.97
C ILE A 114 -8.80 0.13 -9.98
N PHE A 115 -9.16 -0.50 -11.10
CA PHE A 115 -10.44 -1.19 -11.24
C PHE A 115 -10.30 -2.65 -10.79
N HIS A 116 -11.08 -3.03 -9.77
CA HIS A 116 -11.12 -4.37 -9.19
C HIS A 116 -12.29 -5.16 -9.80
N ARG A 117 -12.06 -5.72 -10.99
CA ARG A 117 -13.11 -6.36 -11.82
C ARG A 117 -13.95 -7.38 -11.06
N ASP A 118 -13.31 -8.27 -10.30
CA ASP A 118 -13.99 -9.36 -9.60
C ASP A 118 -14.82 -8.88 -8.41
N LEU A 119 -14.54 -7.67 -7.91
CA LEU A 119 -15.26 -7.04 -6.81
C LEU A 119 -16.29 -6.00 -7.28
N GLY A 120 -16.16 -5.49 -8.51
CA GLY A 120 -17.04 -4.45 -9.06
C GLY A 120 -16.78 -3.04 -8.51
N TYR A 121 -15.60 -2.80 -7.93
CA TYR A 121 -15.23 -1.51 -7.31
C TYR A 121 -13.98 -0.90 -7.94
N THR A 122 -13.82 0.40 -7.78
CA THR A 122 -12.59 1.14 -8.12
C THR A 122 -12.00 1.73 -6.85
N SER A 123 -10.70 1.53 -6.64
CA SER A 123 -9.95 2.29 -5.63
C SER A 123 -9.26 3.49 -6.29
N VAL A 124 -9.17 4.58 -5.54
CA VAL A 124 -8.48 5.81 -5.94
C VAL A 124 -7.43 6.13 -4.88
N TYR A 125 -6.19 6.33 -5.30
CA TYR A 125 -5.06 6.72 -4.45
C TYR A 125 -4.67 8.13 -4.87
N GLY A 126 -4.93 9.11 -4.00
CA GLY A 126 -4.62 10.52 -4.25
C GLY A 126 -3.33 10.97 -3.59
N HIS A 127 -2.93 12.20 -3.90
CA HIS A 127 -1.86 12.91 -3.18
C HIS A 127 -0.53 12.14 -3.12
N LEU A 128 -0.22 11.39 -4.19
CA LEU A 128 0.99 10.60 -4.27
C LEU A 128 2.21 11.51 -4.49
N ASN A 129 3.36 11.11 -3.95
CA ASN A 129 4.61 11.88 -4.02
C ASN A 129 5.11 12.07 -5.45
N THR A 130 5.00 11.01 -6.25
CA THR A 130 5.49 10.96 -7.63
C THR A 130 4.45 10.30 -8.50
N LYS A 131 4.44 10.67 -9.78
CA LYS A 131 3.66 9.97 -10.80
C LYS A 131 3.90 8.45 -10.71
N PRO A 132 2.84 7.62 -10.58
CA PRO A 132 2.97 6.18 -10.62
C PRO A 132 3.74 5.72 -11.87
N SER A 133 4.75 4.86 -11.70
CA SER A 133 5.52 4.27 -12.81
C SER A 133 4.78 3.11 -13.51
N LEU A 134 3.46 3.04 -13.34
CA LEU A 134 2.58 2.02 -13.89
C LEU A 134 2.02 2.48 -15.24
N LEU A 135 1.41 1.57 -15.99
CA LEU A 135 0.72 1.86 -17.24
C LEU A 135 -0.77 1.57 -17.14
N ARG A 136 -1.60 2.35 -17.84
CA ARG A 136 -3.02 2.03 -18.02
C ARG A 136 -3.16 0.62 -18.61
N GLY A 137 -4.07 -0.18 -18.04
CA GLY A 137 -4.28 -1.58 -18.41
C GLY A 137 -3.32 -2.56 -17.74
N GLN A 138 -2.33 -2.10 -16.98
CA GLN A 138 -1.42 -2.97 -16.26
C GLN A 138 -2.13 -3.70 -15.12
N PRO A 139 -2.00 -5.03 -15.01
CA PRO A 139 -2.50 -5.77 -13.86
C PRO A 139 -1.66 -5.49 -12.62
N VAL A 140 -2.31 -5.42 -11.47
CA VAL A 140 -1.70 -5.30 -10.14
C VAL A 140 -2.31 -6.34 -9.22
N ARG A 141 -1.52 -6.82 -8.26
CA ARG A 141 -1.97 -7.74 -7.22
C ARG A 141 -2.09 -7.01 -5.89
N ARG A 142 -2.96 -7.51 -5.03
CA ARG A 142 -3.08 -7.05 -3.64
C ARG A 142 -1.70 -7.07 -2.96
N GLY A 143 -1.30 -5.93 -2.39
CA GLY A 143 0.00 -5.77 -1.73
C GLY A 143 1.13 -5.31 -2.64
N ASP A 144 0.94 -5.24 -3.97
CA ASP A 144 1.90 -4.60 -4.87
C ASP A 144 2.02 -3.12 -4.53
N VAL A 145 3.25 -2.59 -4.53
CA VAL A 145 3.49 -1.15 -4.36
C VAL A 145 3.04 -0.43 -5.62
N VAL A 146 2.14 0.53 -5.47
CA VAL A 146 1.54 1.29 -6.58
C VAL A 146 1.85 2.78 -6.54
N GLY A 147 2.46 3.25 -5.46
CA GLY A 147 2.88 4.63 -5.29
C GLY A 147 3.56 4.85 -3.95
N THR A 148 3.81 6.11 -3.62
CA THR A 148 4.29 6.53 -2.30
C THR A 148 3.50 7.74 -1.82
N VAL A 149 3.33 7.86 -0.51
CA VAL A 149 2.63 8.98 0.15
C VAL A 149 3.36 10.29 -0.19
N GLY A 150 2.64 11.30 -0.67
CA GLY A 150 3.17 12.64 -0.93
C GLY A 150 3.02 13.60 0.25
N ASP A 151 3.34 14.87 -0.01
CA ASP A 151 3.20 15.99 0.93
C ASP A 151 2.69 17.24 0.16
N PRO A 152 1.45 17.20 -0.37
CA PRO A 152 0.87 18.27 -1.19
C PRO A 152 0.38 19.49 -0.40
#